data_AF-A0A7S2NKQ8-F1
#
_entry.id   AF-A0A7S2NKQ8-F1
#
_cell.length_a   1.000
_cell.length_b   1.000
_cell.length_c   1.000
_cell.angle_alpha   90.00
_cell.angle_beta   90.00
_cell.angle_gamma   90.00
#
_symmetry.space_group_name_H-M   'P 1'
#
loop_
_entity.id
_entity.type
_entity.pdbx_description
1 polymer ?
#
loop_
_entity_poly.entity_id
_entity_poly.type
_entity_poly.pdbx_seq_one_letter_code
_entity_poly.pdbx_strand_id
1 'polypeptide(L)'
;APEPLLALRRRRKGPDGSAAYMLHFPHIGPSTYLDGVTATATRIKAQPLWQVSVPSSSSSDPCETEQSWRRQHTKSAGKCLHLQRGQQCSNQACTMGRRCLEETMLTGQILAHWDVVKQLLPRCSMSRVLLRCGKALLGILVPERQRAELKEAFAYRAR
;
A
#
# COMPACT_ATOMS: atom_id res chain seq x y z
N ALA A 1 5.69 1.98 19.27
CA ALA A 1 6.94 2.62 18.81
C ALA A 1 6.58 3.77 17.88
N PRO A 2 7.31 4.88 17.93
CA PRO A 2 7.09 6.00 17.02
C PRO A 2 7.31 5.58 15.56
N GLU A 3 6.55 6.19 14.68
CA GLU A 3 6.56 5.89 13.25
C GLU A 3 7.67 6.68 12.55
N PRO A 4 8.57 6.04 11.79
CA PRO A 4 9.63 6.74 11.10
C PRO A 4 9.02 7.61 9.99
N LEU A 5 9.41 8.88 9.97
CA LEU A 5 8.88 9.92 9.08
C LEU A 5 10.03 10.66 8.42
N LEU A 6 9.99 10.79 7.09
CA LEU A 6 10.93 11.61 6.35
C LEU A 6 10.23 12.91 5.95
N ALA A 7 10.75 14.05 6.40
CA ALA A 7 10.23 15.37 6.08
C ALA A 7 11.22 16.12 5.17
N LEU A 8 10.83 16.32 3.91
CA LEU A 8 11.63 17.05 2.91
C LEU A 8 11.10 18.48 2.74
N ARG A 9 11.97 19.47 2.92
CA ARG A 9 11.62 20.88 2.71
C ARG A 9 11.31 21.12 1.23
N ARG A 10 10.17 21.75 0.93
CA ARG A 10 9.80 22.16 -0.43
C ARG A 10 10.40 23.53 -0.75
N ARG A 11 10.69 23.76 -2.04
CA ARG A 11 11.10 25.07 -2.54
C ARG A 11 9.97 26.10 -2.49
N ARG A 12 8.72 25.66 -2.75
CA ARG A 12 7.54 26.52 -2.69
C ARG A 12 7.09 26.71 -1.24
N LYS A 13 6.77 27.95 -0.88
CA LYS A 13 6.18 28.32 0.40
C LYS A 13 4.71 27.88 0.46
N GLY A 14 4.22 27.68 1.67
CA GLY A 14 2.80 27.43 1.94
C GLY A 14 1.95 28.70 1.76
N PRO A 15 0.63 28.58 1.95
CA PRO A 15 -0.31 29.70 1.85
C PRO A 15 0.09 30.89 2.73
N ASP A 16 0.62 30.61 3.92
CA ASP A 16 1.01 31.61 4.92
C ASP A 16 2.44 32.15 4.71
N GLY A 17 3.06 31.90 3.53
CA GLY A 17 4.44 32.30 3.24
C GLY A 17 5.53 31.52 4.00
N SER A 18 5.13 30.55 4.84
CA SER A 18 6.03 29.70 5.61
C SER A 18 6.65 28.57 4.76
N ALA A 19 7.78 28.02 5.20
CA ALA A 19 8.39 26.87 4.54
C ALA A 19 7.49 25.62 4.70
N ALA A 20 7.05 25.06 3.58
CA ALA A 20 6.25 23.84 3.55
C ALA A 20 7.14 22.60 3.41
N TYR A 21 6.67 21.49 3.97
CA TYR A 21 7.37 20.20 3.95
C TYR A 21 6.52 19.14 3.25
N MET A 22 7.19 18.20 2.59
CA MET A 22 6.62 16.97 2.08
C MET A 22 6.95 15.85 3.05
N LEU A 23 5.92 15.20 3.55
CA LEU A 23 5.97 14.11 4.50
C LEU A 23 5.90 12.80 3.74
N HIS A 24 6.88 11.93 3.99
CA HIS A 24 6.90 10.57 3.50
C HIS A 24 6.74 9.63 4.68
N PHE A 25 5.81 8.69 4.56
CA PHE A 25 5.61 7.61 5.51
C PHE A 25 5.89 6.28 4.81
N PRO A 26 6.23 5.21 5.54
CA PRO A 26 6.49 3.91 4.94
C PRO A 26 5.28 3.28 4.24
N HIS A 27 4.06 3.62 4.72
CA HIS A 27 2.82 2.91 4.41
C HIS A 27 1.77 3.75 3.65
N ILE A 28 2.01 5.06 3.45
CA ILE A 28 1.14 5.95 2.64
C ILE A 28 1.97 6.77 1.65
N GLY A 29 1.29 7.32 0.64
CA GLY A 29 1.89 8.23 -0.33
C GLY A 29 2.39 9.54 0.32
N PRO A 30 3.23 10.30 -0.40
CA PRO A 30 3.71 11.60 0.08
C PRO A 30 2.54 12.56 0.33
N SER A 31 2.60 13.30 1.43
CA SER A 31 1.59 14.28 1.82
C SER A 31 2.25 15.62 2.16
N THR A 32 1.60 16.72 1.81
CA THR A 32 1.98 18.06 2.29
C THR A 32 1.18 18.47 3.51
N TYR A 33 0.29 17.60 4.00
CA TYR A 33 -0.62 17.87 5.09
C TYR A 33 -0.28 17.01 6.31
N LEU A 34 -0.36 17.63 7.48
CA LEU A 34 -0.22 17.05 8.81
C LEU A 34 -1.48 17.44 9.60
N ASP A 35 -2.33 16.46 9.88
CA ASP A 35 -3.68 16.63 10.46
C ASP A 35 -4.57 17.59 9.65
N GLY A 36 -4.60 17.40 8.33
CA GLY A 36 -5.42 18.20 7.40
C GLY A 36 -4.89 19.61 7.10
N VAL A 37 -3.79 20.03 7.72
CA VAL A 37 -3.21 21.36 7.54
C VAL A 37 -1.81 21.26 6.95
N THR A 38 -1.38 22.26 6.18
CA THR A 38 -0.04 22.32 5.59
C THR A 38 1.06 22.02 6.61
N ALA A 39 1.92 21.06 6.29
CA ALA A 39 3.05 20.66 7.12
C ALA A 39 4.13 21.75 7.10
N THR A 40 4.30 22.44 8.23
CA THR A 40 5.35 23.44 8.46
C THR A 40 6.32 22.92 9.52
N ALA A 41 7.52 23.50 9.59
CA ALA A 41 8.52 23.12 10.60
C ALA A 41 7.95 23.25 12.03
N THR A 42 7.20 24.33 12.31
CA THR A 42 6.57 24.56 13.61
C THR A 42 5.57 23.45 13.96
N ARG A 43 4.72 23.07 13.00
CA ARG A 43 3.74 21.99 13.23
C ARG A 43 4.40 20.64 13.41
N ILE A 44 5.40 20.31 12.60
CA ILE A 44 6.14 19.05 12.72
C ILE A 44 6.77 18.96 14.12
N LYS A 45 7.43 20.02 14.59
CA LYS A 45 8.05 20.07 15.92
C LYS A 45 7.06 20.00 17.08
N ALA A 46 5.84 20.49 16.87
CA ALA A 46 4.78 20.43 17.88
C ALA A 46 4.15 19.04 18.01
N GLN A 47 4.34 18.15 17.02
CA GLN A 47 3.76 16.81 17.07
C GLN A 47 4.51 15.91 18.06
N PRO A 48 3.79 15.02 18.77
CA PRO A 48 4.39 13.96 19.58
C PRO A 48 5.34 13.05 18.76
N LEU A 49 5.12 12.97 17.45
CA LEU A 49 5.97 12.26 16.49
C LEU A 49 7.42 12.78 16.46
N TRP A 50 7.64 14.05 16.80
CA TRP A 50 8.97 14.68 16.86
C TRP A 50 9.62 14.55 18.24
N GLN A 51 8.85 14.24 19.28
CA GLN A 51 9.29 14.24 20.67
C GLN A 51 9.88 12.90 21.14
N VAL A 52 10.18 12.01 20.19
CA VAL A 52 10.93 10.80 20.49
C VAL A 52 12.35 11.22 20.77
N SER A 53 12.71 11.27 22.05
CA SER A 53 14.08 11.41 22.49
C SER A 53 14.88 10.26 21.87
N VAL A 54 15.60 10.55 20.78
CA VAL A 54 16.74 9.72 20.39
C VAL A 54 17.69 9.80 21.59
N PRO A 55 17.96 8.69 22.30
CA PRO A 55 18.79 8.77 23.49
C PRO A 55 20.16 9.30 23.07
N SER A 56 20.56 10.44 23.64
CA SER A 56 21.83 11.10 23.34
C SER A 56 23.07 10.24 23.65
N SER A 57 22.87 9.08 24.30
CA SER A 57 23.90 8.11 24.70
C SER A 57 23.78 6.74 24.01
N SER A 58 22.77 6.51 23.18
CA SER A 58 22.72 5.34 22.31
C SER A 58 22.38 5.83 20.93
N SER A 59 23.36 5.77 20.03
CA SER A 59 23.14 5.86 18.60
C SER A 59 21.82 5.16 18.25
N SER A 60 20.76 5.92 17.97
CA SER A 60 19.76 5.39 17.06
C SER A 60 20.53 5.25 15.75
N ASP A 61 21.16 4.10 15.58
CA ASP A 61 21.98 3.80 14.43
C ASP A 61 21.09 4.14 13.23
N PRO A 62 21.52 4.98 12.28
CA PRO A 62 20.76 5.21 11.05
C PRO A 62 20.27 3.89 10.44
N CYS A 63 21.02 2.79 10.66
CA CYS A 63 20.61 1.43 10.36
C CYS A 63 19.28 1.00 11.03
N GLU A 64 19.04 1.30 12.31
CA GLU A 64 17.79 0.93 13.01
C GLU A 64 16.57 1.68 12.46
N THR A 65 16.71 2.98 12.20
CA THR A 65 15.63 3.79 11.61
C THR A 65 15.32 3.32 10.19
N GLU A 66 16.36 3.06 9.39
CA GLU A 66 16.23 2.49 8.06
C GLU A 66 15.57 1.10 8.10
N GLN A 67 16.01 0.22 9.00
CA GLN A 67 15.44 -1.11 9.16
C GLN A 67 13.96 -1.02 9.58
N SER A 68 13.61 -0.14 10.51
CA SER A 68 12.22 0.10 10.91
C SER A 68 11.38 0.57 9.71
N TRP A 69 11.91 1.52 8.94
CA TRP A 69 11.28 1.99 7.71
C TRP A 69 11.04 0.85 6.71
N ARG A 70 12.09 0.07 6.40
CA ARG A 70 12.01 -1.08 5.47
C ARG A 70 10.99 -2.11 5.95
N ARG A 71 11.00 -2.46 7.24
CA ARG A 71 10.05 -3.42 7.82
C ARG A 71 8.60 -2.93 7.66
N GLN A 72 8.34 -1.66 7.94
CA GLN A 72 6.99 -1.09 7.79
C GLN A 72 6.57 -0.99 6.33
N HIS A 73 7.48 -0.54 5.46
CA HIS A 73 7.26 -0.46 4.02
C HIS A 73 6.89 -1.83 3.44
N THR A 74 7.63 -2.88 3.78
CA THR A 74 7.32 -4.26 3.38
C THR A 74 5.98 -4.73 3.94
N LYS A 75 5.70 -4.51 5.23
CA LYS A 75 4.42 -4.92 5.85
C LYS A 75 3.23 -4.23 5.18
N SER A 76 3.38 -2.96 4.81
CA SER A 76 2.33 -2.19 4.14
C SER A 76 1.96 -2.68 2.74
N ALA A 77 2.77 -3.56 2.14
CA ALA A 77 2.39 -4.20 0.88
C ALA A 77 1.11 -5.04 1.05
N GLY A 78 0.94 -5.73 2.18
CA GLY A 78 -0.19 -6.66 2.38
C GLY A 78 -1.10 -6.32 3.57
N LYS A 79 -0.59 -5.64 4.60
CA LYS A 79 -1.31 -5.42 5.87
C LYS A 79 -1.85 -4.00 5.97
N CYS A 80 -3.08 -3.84 6.48
CA CYS A 80 -3.60 -2.52 6.83
C CYS A 80 -2.83 -1.92 8.01
N LEU A 81 -2.90 -0.59 8.16
CA LEU A 81 -2.19 0.14 9.20
C LEU A 81 -2.54 -0.34 10.62
N HIS A 82 -3.80 -0.74 10.86
CA HIS A 82 -4.23 -1.32 12.13
C HIS A 82 -3.42 -2.58 12.48
N LEU A 83 -3.37 -3.55 11.56
CA LEU A 83 -2.62 -4.80 11.75
C LEU A 83 -1.12 -4.57 11.83
N GLN A 84 -0.59 -3.58 11.11
CA GLN A 84 0.82 -3.18 11.23
C GLN A 84 1.15 -2.65 12.63
N ARG A 85 0.19 -1.97 13.28
CA ARG A 85 0.28 -1.44 14.64
C ARG A 85 -0.12 -2.45 15.73
N GLY A 86 -0.40 -3.70 15.37
CA GLY A 86 -0.85 -4.73 16.31
C GLY A 86 -2.28 -4.53 16.84
N GLN A 87 -3.06 -3.65 16.20
CA GLN A 87 -4.46 -3.42 16.53
C GLN A 87 -5.37 -4.42 15.79
N GLN A 88 -6.53 -4.72 16.35
CA GLN A 88 -7.55 -5.50 15.65
C GLN A 88 -8.18 -4.67 14.53
N CYS A 89 -8.48 -5.30 13.39
CA CYS A 89 -9.18 -4.68 12.28
C CYS A 89 -10.47 -5.46 12.00
N SER A 90 -11.62 -4.87 12.28
CA SER A 90 -12.93 -5.50 12.07
C SER A 90 -13.34 -5.56 10.59
N ASN A 91 -12.74 -4.72 9.75
CA ASN A 91 -13.02 -4.70 8.31
C ASN A 91 -12.02 -5.57 7.54
N GLN A 92 -12.47 -6.73 7.06
CA GLN A 92 -11.65 -7.62 6.24
C GLN A 92 -11.19 -6.98 4.92
N ALA A 93 -11.96 -6.03 4.39
CA ALA A 93 -11.62 -5.27 3.18
C ALA A 93 -10.88 -3.95 3.49
N CYS A 94 -10.29 -3.79 4.68
CA CYS A 94 -9.59 -2.56 5.04
C CYS A 94 -8.37 -2.32 4.12
N THR A 95 -8.40 -1.21 3.39
CA THR A 95 -7.31 -0.75 2.51
C THR A 95 -6.42 0.31 3.17
N MET A 96 -6.75 0.74 4.39
CA MET A 96 -6.05 1.84 5.07
C MET A 96 -4.57 1.50 5.28
N GLY A 97 -3.69 2.32 4.70
CA GLY A 97 -2.24 2.13 4.77
C GLY A 97 -1.71 0.90 4.03
N ARG A 98 -2.51 0.29 3.14
CA ARG A 98 -2.03 -0.72 2.19
C ARG A 98 -1.47 -0.02 0.96
N ARG A 99 -0.20 -0.28 0.67
CA ARG A 99 0.50 0.26 -0.51
C ARG A 99 0.25 -0.57 -1.77
N CYS A 100 -0.01 -1.86 -1.60
CA CYS A 100 -0.24 -2.78 -2.71
C CYS A 100 -1.54 -3.55 -2.48
N LEU A 101 -2.27 -3.75 -3.58
CA LEU A 101 -3.36 -4.70 -3.64
C LEU A 101 -2.87 -5.87 -4.48
N GLU A 102 -2.95 -7.07 -3.92
CA GLU A 102 -2.60 -8.28 -4.63
C GLU A 102 -3.86 -8.84 -5.27
N GLU A 103 -3.94 -8.72 -6.59
CA GLU A 103 -5.04 -9.23 -7.38
C GLU A 103 -4.56 -10.40 -8.23
N THR A 104 -5.41 -11.41 -8.40
CA THR A 104 -5.15 -12.52 -9.33
C THR A 104 -5.87 -12.25 -10.62
N MET A 105 -5.17 -12.37 -11.74
CA MET A 105 -5.74 -12.21 -13.07
C MET A 105 -5.66 -13.53 -13.84
N LEU A 106 -6.79 -13.96 -14.38
CA LEU A 106 -6.87 -15.05 -15.36
C LEU A 106 -6.51 -14.48 -16.74
N THR A 107 -5.53 -15.06 -17.43
CA THR A 107 -5.01 -14.54 -18.71
C THR A 107 -4.66 -15.67 -19.67
N GLY A 108 -4.54 -15.36 -20.97
CA GLY A 108 -4.07 -16.30 -21.99
C GLY A 108 -5.17 -17.21 -22.55
N GLN A 109 -4.77 -18.39 -23.03
CA GLN A 109 -5.66 -19.32 -23.75
C GLN A 109 -6.81 -19.87 -22.89
N ILE A 110 -6.66 -19.88 -21.58
CA ILE A 110 -7.72 -20.28 -20.64
C ILE A 110 -9.00 -19.45 -20.80
N LEU A 111 -8.89 -18.22 -21.33
CA LEU A 111 -10.01 -17.35 -21.66
C LEU A 111 -10.85 -17.86 -22.84
N ALA A 112 -10.33 -18.78 -23.66
CA ALA A 112 -11.09 -19.43 -24.72
C ALA A 112 -12.24 -20.28 -24.16
N HIS A 113 -12.15 -20.74 -22.90
CA HIS A 113 -13.22 -21.42 -22.19
C HIS A 113 -14.19 -20.42 -21.53
N TRP A 114 -14.61 -19.40 -22.27
CA TRP A 114 -15.40 -18.27 -21.75
C TRP A 114 -16.69 -18.71 -21.05
N ASP A 115 -17.36 -19.74 -21.54
CA ASP A 115 -18.61 -20.23 -20.93
C ASP A 115 -18.39 -20.72 -19.50
N VAL A 116 -17.27 -21.40 -19.23
CA VAL A 116 -16.89 -21.85 -17.88
C VAL A 116 -16.58 -20.67 -16.99
N VAL A 117 -15.77 -19.73 -17.53
CA VAL A 117 -15.37 -18.53 -16.79
C VAL A 117 -16.60 -17.72 -16.42
N LYS A 118 -17.58 -17.58 -17.33
CA LYS A 118 -18.82 -16.85 -17.10
C LYS A 118 -19.75 -17.55 -16.10
N GLN A 119 -19.79 -18.89 -16.10
CA GLN A 119 -20.53 -19.66 -15.10
C GLN A 119 -19.96 -19.46 -13.69
N LEU A 120 -18.63 -19.52 -13.54
CA LEU A 120 -17.96 -19.39 -12.25
C LEU A 120 -17.81 -17.93 -11.77
N LEU A 121 -17.68 -17.00 -12.72
CA LEU A 121 -17.50 -15.57 -12.48
C LEU A 121 -18.60 -14.77 -13.19
N PRO A 122 -19.85 -14.80 -12.70
CA PRO A 122 -21.00 -14.18 -13.38
C PRO A 122 -20.89 -12.65 -13.50
N ARG A 123 -20.07 -12.02 -12.65
CA ARG A 123 -19.82 -10.58 -12.66
C ARG A 123 -18.33 -10.28 -12.85
N CYS A 124 -17.78 -10.74 -13.97
CA CYS A 124 -16.41 -10.41 -14.35
C CYS A 124 -16.37 -9.39 -15.50
N SER A 125 -15.36 -8.54 -15.44
CA SER A 125 -14.99 -7.64 -16.54
C SER A 125 -13.61 -8.02 -17.07
N MET A 126 -13.39 -7.79 -18.37
CA MET A 126 -12.04 -7.78 -18.89
C MET A 126 -11.29 -6.56 -18.38
N SER A 127 -10.13 -6.80 -17.81
CA SER A 127 -9.19 -5.80 -17.33
C SER A 127 -7.95 -5.79 -18.22
N ARG A 128 -7.48 -4.57 -18.51
CA ARG A 128 -6.22 -4.33 -19.22
C ARG A 128 -5.22 -3.72 -18.25
N VAL A 129 -4.08 -4.37 -18.07
CA VAL A 129 -3.01 -3.91 -17.17
C VAL A 129 -1.77 -3.60 -17.99
N LEU A 130 -1.25 -2.37 -17.87
CA LEU A 130 0.00 -1.98 -18.50
C LEU A 130 1.19 -2.51 -17.66
N LEU A 131 2.05 -3.29 -18.29
CA LEU A 131 3.26 -3.83 -17.68
C LEU A 131 4.40 -2.80 -17.77
N ARG A 132 5.41 -2.95 -16.91
CA ARG A 132 6.60 -2.08 -16.91
C ARG A 132 7.36 -2.06 -18.24
N CYS A 133 7.28 -3.14 -19.02
CA CYS A 133 7.88 -3.23 -20.35
C CYS A 133 7.07 -2.52 -21.45
N GLY A 134 6.01 -1.79 -21.11
CA GLY A 134 5.14 -1.10 -22.05
C GLY A 134 4.11 -1.99 -22.75
N LYS A 135 4.19 -3.31 -22.58
CA LYS A 135 3.19 -4.26 -23.09
C LYS A 135 1.94 -4.24 -22.20
N ALA A 136 0.78 -4.57 -22.77
CA ALA A 136 -0.45 -4.72 -22.01
C ALA A 136 -0.78 -6.21 -21.81
N LEU A 137 -1.20 -6.55 -20.59
CA LEU A 137 -1.79 -7.84 -20.25
C LEU A 137 -3.31 -7.70 -20.23
N LEU A 138 -4.01 -8.60 -20.92
CA LEU A 138 -5.46 -8.68 -20.94
C LEU A 138 -5.92 -9.92 -20.19
N GLY A 139 -6.94 -9.75 -19.36
CA GLY A 139 -7.47 -10.85 -18.57
C GLY A 139 -8.64 -10.46 -17.71
N ILE A 140 -8.97 -11.33 -16.77
CA ILE A 140 -10.11 -11.16 -15.87
C ILE A 140 -9.60 -11.21 -14.44
N LEU A 141 -9.97 -10.22 -13.64
CA LEU A 141 -9.66 -10.24 -12.22
C LEU A 141 -10.51 -11.31 -11.53
N VAL A 142 -9.85 -12.22 -10.82
CA VAL A 142 -10.46 -13.32 -10.09
C VAL A 142 -10.57 -12.92 -8.63
N PRO A 143 -11.81 -12.74 -8.10
CA PRO A 143 -11.96 -12.43 -6.70
C PRO A 143 -11.50 -13.61 -5.84
N GLU A 144 -10.95 -13.32 -4.68
CA GLU A 144 -10.25 -14.31 -3.84
C GLU A 144 -11.09 -15.54 -3.51
N ARG A 145 -12.38 -15.32 -3.18
CA ARG A 145 -13.34 -16.38 -2.85
C ARG A 145 -13.59 -17.39 -3.98
N GLN A 146 -13.40 -17.01 -5.24
CA GLN A 146 -13.63 -17.89 -6.40
C GLN A 146 -12.35 -18.56 -6.93
N ARG A 147 -11.18 -18.27 -6.35
CA ARG A 147 -9.90 -18.82 -6.85
C ARG A 147 -9.83 -20.33 -6.74
N ALA A 148 -10.35 -20.92 -5.66
CA ALA A 148 -10.30 -22.36 -5.42
C ALA A 148 -11.17 -23.13 -6.42
N GLU A 149 -12.43 -22.73 -6.55
CA GLU A 149 -13.40 -23.32 -7.48
C GLU A 149 -12.92 -23.24 -8.94
N LEU A 150 -12.34 -22.10 -9.33
CA LEU A 150 -11.82 -21.93 -10.68
C LEU A 150 -10.61 -22.85 -10.95
N LYS A 151 -9.70 -23.02 -9.97
CA LYS A 151 -8.59 -23.97 -10.08
C LYS A 151 -9.08 -25.42 -10.24
N GLU A 152 -10.07 -25.81 -9.46
CA GLU A 152 -10.63 -27.17 -9.51
C GLU A 152 -11.33 -27.45 -10.84
N ALA A 153 -12.14 -26.51 -11.33
CA ALA A 153 -12.86 -26.64 -12.60
C ALA A 153 -11.92 -26.81 -13.79
N PHE A 154 -10.80 -26.07 -13.83
CA PHE A 154 -9.80 -26.22 -14.89
C PHE A 154 -8.92 -27.47 -14.71
N ALA A 155 -8.64 -27.90 -13.48
CA ALA A 155 -7.92 -29.14 -13.23
C ALA A 155 -8.69 -30.38 -13.70
N TYR A 156 -10.02 -30.39 -13.52
CA TYR A 156 -10.89 -31.47 -14.01
C TYR A 156 -10.84 -31.60 -15.54
N ARG A 157 -10.84 -30.47 -16.26
CA ARG A 157 -10.87 -30.42 -17.74
C ARG A 157 -9.53 -30.66 -18.41
N ALA A 158 -8.44 -30.60 -17.66
CA ALA A 158 -7.10 -30.90 -18.18
C ALA A 158 -6.79 -32.41 -18.22
N ARG A 159 -7.69 -33.24 -17.68
CA ARG A 159 -7.66 -34.70 -17.77
C ARG A 159 -8.41 -35.16 -19.01
#